data_AF-A0A2H0E1W0-F1
#
_entry.id   AF-A0A2H0E1W0-F1
#
_cell.length_a   1.000
_cell.length_b   1.000
_cell.length_c   1.000
_cell.angle_alpha   90.00
_cell.angle_beta   90.00
_cell.angle_gamma   90.00
#
_symmetry.space_group_name_H-M   'P 1'
#
loop_
_entity.id
_entity.type
_entity.pdbx_description
1 polymer ?
#
loop_
_entity_poly.entity_id
_entity_poly.type
_entity_poly.pdbx_seq_one_letter_code
_entity_poly.pdbx_strand_id
1 'polypeptide(L)'
;MKIIEPKQSATALEITRKRYLMTDAKGKVIETPGEMLWRVSQHMAKPEALWSDNGAVHEAAEAFYKSMIAKKFVCSGKAMFEAGNPGGSGQLAACFVLPISDSI
;
A
#
# COMPACT_ATOMS: atom_id res chain seq x y z
N MET A 1 3.77 8.42 14.98
CA MET A 1 4.92 7.62 14.51
C MET A 1 5.82 8.46 13.60
N LYS A 2 7.15 8.26 13.63
CA LYS A 2 8.11 8.89 12.71
C LYS A 2 8.27 8.03 11.45
N ILE A 3 8.18 8.65 10.28
CA ILE A 3 8.41 7.97 8.99
C ILE A 3 9.91 7.70 8.82
N ILE A 4 10.23 6.50 8.37
CA ILE A 4 11.57 5.99 8.09
C ILE A 4 11.66 5.73 6.58
N GLU A 5 12.70 6.27 5.95
CA GLU A 5 12.96 5.96 4.54
C GLU A 5 13.69 4.62 4.40
N PRO A 6 13.14 3.66 3.64
CA PRO A 6 13.78 2.37 3.44
C PRO A 6 15.03 2.49 2.57
N LYS A 7 16.10 1.77 2.93
CA LYS A 7 17.28 1.65 2.05
C LYS A 7 16.94 0.80 0.82
N GLN A 8 16.94 1.43 -0.35
CA GLN A 8 16.61 0.81 -1.64
C GLN A 8 17.81 0.87 -2.60
N SER A 9 17.87 -0.07 -3.55
CA SER A 9 18.76 0.08 -4.70
C SER A 9 18.22 1.15 -5.65
N ALA A 10 19.07 1.71 -6.52
CA ALA A 10 18.64 2.69 -7.51
C ALA A 10 17.48 2.17 -8.38
N THR A 11 17.53 0.91 -8.79
CA THR A 11 16.46 0.25 -9.57
C THR A 11 15.17 0.13 -8.78
N ALA A 12 15.23 -0.29 -7.52
CA ALA A 12 14.04 -0.42 -6.68
C ALA A 12 13.38 0.95 -6.45
N LEU A 13 14.19 1.99 -6.23
CA LEU A 13 13.70 3.36 -6.07
C LEU A 13 13.00 3.84 -7.35
N GLU A 14 13.61 3.62 -8.53
CA GLU A 14 13.02 4.06 -9.80
C GLU A 14 11.72 3.30 -10.15
N ILE A 15 11.66 1.99 -9.87
CA ILE A 15 10.42 1.21 -10.04
C ILE A 15 9.33 1.72 -9.08
N THR A 16 9.70 1.96 -7.81
CA THR A 16 8.76 2.45 -6.79
C THR A 16 8.16 3.79 -7.24
N ARG A 17 9.02 4.72 -7.68
CA ARG A 17 8.64 6.04 -8.19
C ARG A 17 7.69 5.97 -9.40
N LYS A 18 7.93 5.03 -10.31
CA LYS A 18 7.13 4.90 -11.54
C LYS A 18 5.79 4.21 -11.36
N ARG A 19 5.65 3.32 -10.36
CA ARG A 19 4.50 2.40 -10.30
C ARG A 19 3.65 2.49 -9.05
N TYR A 20 4.22 2.94 -7.92
CA TYR A 20 3.55 2.80 -6.62
C TYR A 20 3.38 4.12 -5.88
N LEU A 21 4.30 5.07 -6.07
CA LEU A 21 4.18 6.37 -5.42
C LEU A 21 2.97 7.14 -5.94
N MET A 22 2.20 7.73 -5.01
CA MET A 22 1.11 8.63 -5.35
C MET A 22 1.60 9.82 -6.18
N THR A 23 0.78 10.19 -7.15
CA THR A 23 0.98 11.37 -7.98
C THR A 23 -0.19 12.34 -7.86
N ASP A 24 0.09 13.63 -8.04
CA ASP A 24 -0.96 14.63 -8.20
C ASP A 24 -1.64 14.55 -9.59
N ALA A 25 -2.60 15.45 -9.83
CA ALA A 25 -3.32 15.55 -11.10
C ALA A 25 -2.42 15.92 -12.31
N LYS A 26 -1.20 16.38 -12.07
CA LYS A 26 -0.20 16.70 -13.10
C LYS A 26 0.82 15.58 -13.28
N GLY A 27 0.64 14.44 -12.58
CA GLY A 27 1.55 13.30 -12.61
C GLY A 27 2.84 13.50 -11.82
N LYS A 28 2.94 14.55 -10.99
CA LYS A 28 4.10 14.76 -10.13
C LYS A 28 3.99 13.84 -8.91
N VAL A 29 5.08 13.13 -8.61
CA VAL A 29 5.17 12.30 -7.39
C VAL A 29 5.10 13.18 -6.15
N ILE A 30 4.20 12.84 -5.21
CA ILE A 30 3.92 13.62 -4.00
C ILE A 30 4.15 12.85 -2.70
N GLU A 31 4.64 11.62 -2.77
CA GLU A 31 5.00 10.84 -1.59
C GLU A 31 6.39 10.20 -1.76
N THR A 32 7.05 9.94 -0.65
CA THR A 32 8.29 9.17 -0.53
C THR A 32 8.00 7.68 -0.35
N PRO A 33 8.98 6.78 -0.57
CA PRO A 33 8.81 5.35 -0.27
C PRO A 33 8.42 5.08 1.18
N GLY A 34 8.97 5.81 2.16
CA GLY A 34 8.56 5.69 3.56
C GLY A 34 7.10 6.09 3.79
N GLU A 35 6.66 7.20 3.20
CA GLU A 35 5.27 7.67 3.26
C GLU A 35 4.29 6.69 2.58
N MET A 36 4.67 6.16 1.41
CA MET A 36 3.91 5.13 0.70
C MET A 36 3.66 3.91 1.59
N LEU A 37 4.71 3.37 2.22
CA LEU A 37 4.59 2.22 3.10
C LEU A 37 3.71 2.52 4.32
N TRP A 38 3.76 3.75 4.85
CA TRP A 38 2.90 4.15 5.95
C TRP A 38 1.43 4.23 5.51
N ARG A 39 1.14 4.88 4.38
CA ARG A 39 -0.20 4.94 3.78
C ARG A 39 -0.80 3.54 3.59
N VAL A 40 -0.02 2.63 3.00
CA VAL A 40 -0.43 1.24 2.80
C VAL A 40 -0.72 0.56 4.14
N SER A 41 0.16 0.71 5.13
CA SER A 41 -0.02 0.11 6.46
C SER A 41 -1.28 0.60 7.16
N GLN A 42 -1.54 1.91 7.14
CA GLN A 42 -2.74 2.50 7.71
C GLN A 42 -4.00 1.98 7.03
N HIS A 43 -3.98 1.86 5.70
CA HIS A 43 -5.12 1.34 4.97
C HIS A 43 -5.41 -0.13 5.30
N MET A 44 -4.36 -0.96 5.38
CA MET A 44 -4.48 -2.39 5.70
C MET A 44 -4.96 -2.65 7.14
N ALA A 45 -4.70 -1.73 8.06
CA ALA A 45 -5.11 -1.86 9.46
C ALA A 45 -6.56 -1.42 9.74
N LYS A 46 -7.23 -0.73 8.80
CA LYS A 46 -8.62 -0.24 9.00
C LYS A 46 -9.62 -1.33 9.44
N PRO A 47 -9.55 -2.58 8.95
CA PRO A 47 -10.47 -3.64 9.39
C PRO A 47 -10.42 -3.94 10.89
N GLU A 48 -9.34 -3.62 11.61
CA GLU A 48 -9.24 -3.82 13.06
C GLU A 48 -10.33 -3.05 13.84
N ALA A 49 -10.81 -1.92 13.28
CA ALA A 49 -11.91 -1.15 13.88
C ALA A 49 -13.23 -1.94 13.97
N LEU A 50 -13.35 -3.07 13.27
CA LEU A 50 -14.53 -3.95 13.35
C LEU A 50 -14.50 -4.88 14.58
N TRP A 51 -13.32 -5.09 15.15
CA TRP A 51 -13.09 -6.11 16.19
C TRP A 51 -12.56 -5.54 17.50
N SER A 52 -12.07 -4.30 17.49
CA SER A 52 -11.50 -3.63 18.66
C SER A 52 -11.69 -2.10 18.57
N ASP A 53 -11.23 -1.39 19.60
CA ASP A 53 -11.20 0.07 19.61
C ASP A 53 -10.14 0.65 18.65
N ASN A 54 -10.13 1.99 18.50
CA ASN A 54 -9.20 2.68 17.60
C ASN A 54 -7.71 2.47 17.96
N GLY A 55 -7.38 2.00 19.17
CA GLY A 55 -6.01 1.68 19.56
C GLY A 55 -5.44 0.55 18.71
N ALA A 56 -6.23 -0.49 18.45
CA ALA A 56 -5.81 -1.66 17.68
C ALA A 56 -5.46 -1.32 16.22
N VAL A 57 -6.18 -0.38 15.60
CA VAL A 57 -5.89 0.08 14.22
C VAL A 57 -4.49 0.70 14.15
N HIS A 58 -4.13 1.54 15.12
CA HIS A 58 -2.82 2.17 15.12
C HIS A 58 -1.70 1.16 15.36
N GLU A 59 -1.87 0.26 16.32
CA GLU A 59 -0.91 -0.80 16.63
C GLU A 59 -0.67 -1.73 15.43
N ALA A 60 -1.73 -2.17 14.77
CA ALA A 60 -1.64 -2.99 13.57
C ALA A 60 -0.95 -2.25 12.42
N ALA A 61 -1.27 -0.96 12.21
CA ALA A 61 -0.59 -0.15 11.20
C ALA A 61 0.91 -0.02 11.49
N GLU A 62 1.32 0.19 12.74
CA GLU A 62 2.73 0.22 13.11
C GLU A 62 3.42 -1.14 12.87
N ALA A 63 2.74 -2.25 13.18
CA ALA A 63 3.27 -3.59 12.97
C ALA A 63 3.50 -3.88 11.48
N PHE A 64 2.52 -3.58 10.62
CA PHE A 64 2.66 -3.69 9.16
C PHE A 64 3.79 -2.83 8.64
N TYR A 65 3.87 -1.57 9.10
CA TYR A 65 4.89 -0.63 8.67
C TYR A 65 6.30 -1.12 9.02
N LYS A 66 6.53 -1.51 10.27
CA LYS A 66 7.81 -2.06 10.75
C LYS A 66 8.22 -3.30 9.94
N SER A 67 7.26 -4.18 9.62
CA SER A 67 7.51 -5.38 8.81
C SER A 67 7.91 -5.06 7.37
N MET A 68 7.22 -4.11 6.73
CA MET A 68 7.52 -3.68 5.35
C MET A 68 8.84 -2.90 5.25
N ILE A 69 9.13 -2.00 6.19
CA ILE A 69 10.42 -1.29 6.26
C ILE A 69 11.58 -2.28 6.41
N ALA A 70 11.40 -3.30 7.24
CA ALA A 70 12.39 -4.38 7.43
C ALA A 70 12.43 -5.39 6.26
N LYS A 71 11.57 -5.23 5.23
CA LYS A 71 11.42 -6.15 4.08
C LYS A 71 11.10 -7.59 4.49
N LYS A 72 10.50 -7.79 5.66
CA LYS A 72 10.03 -9.11 6.12
C LYS A 72 8.70 -9.51 5.47
N PHE A 73 7.99 -8.52 4.96
CA PHE A 73 6.72 -8.66 4.27
C PHE A 73 6.62 -7.58 3.19
N VAL A 74 5.95 -7.89 2.08
CA VAL A 74 5.49 -6.91 1.11
C VAL A 74 4.15 -7.37 0.55
N CYS A 75 3.23 -6.44 0.37
CA CYS A 75 1.97 -6.75 -0.30
C CYS A 75 2.15 -6.76 -1.83
N SER A 76 1.10 -7.13 -2.55
CA SER A 76 1.12 -7.14 -4.02
C SER A 76 1.39 -5.73 -4.57
N GLY A 77 1.95 -5.64 -5.79
CA GLY A 77 2.14 -4.36 -6.45
C GLY A 77 0.84 -3.57 -6.64
N LYS A 78 -0.28 -4.27 -6.86
CA LYS A 78 -1.61 -3.67 -6.94
C LYS A 78 -2.00 -3.03 -5.61
N ALA A 79 -1.84 -3.75 -4.50
CA ALA A 79 -2.12 -3.22 -3.16
C ALA A 79 -1.24 -2.03 -2.80
N MET A 80 0.06 -2.03 -3.15
CA MET A 80 0.96 -0.90 -2.87
C MET A 80 0.47 0.41 -3.54
N PHE A 81 -0.03 0.33 -4.78
CA PHE A 81 -0.57 1.49 -5.49
C PHE A 81 -1.96 1.92 -4.99
N GLU A 82 -2.85 0.96 -4.74
CA GLU A 82 -4.28 1.22 -4.53
C GLU A 82 -4.62 1.56 -3.07
N ALA A 83 -3.92 0.97 -2.10
CA ALA A 83 -4.28 1.06 -0.70
C ALA A 83 -4.17 2.49 -0.17
N GLY A 84 -5.31 3.15 0.04
CA GLY A 84 -5.37 4.51 0.57
C GLY A 84 -4.95 5.59 -0.41
N ASN A 85 -4.86 5.26 -1.71
CA ASN A 85 -4.62 6.24 -2.76
C ASN A 85 -5.95 6.82 -3.27
N PRO A 86 -6.24 8.13 -3.07
CA PRO A 86 -7.48 8.75 -3.51
C PRO A 86 -7.66 8.77 -5.04
N GLY A 87 -6.57 8.69 -5.81
CA GLY A 87 -6.61 8.58 -7.27
C GLY A 87 -6.72 7.14 -7.79
N GLY A 88 -6.77 6.15 -6.89
CA GLY A 88 -6.92 4.73 -7.23
C GLY A 88 -8.37 4.28 -7.33
N SER A 89 -8.56 3.05 -7.80
CA SER A 89 -9.84 2.33 -7.78
C SER A 89 -10.20 1.79 -6.40
N GLY A 90 -9.21 1.62 -5.51
CA GLY A 90 -9.36 0.96 -4.22
C GLY A 90 -9.35 -0.57 -4.28
N GLN A 91 -9.20 -1.17 -5.47
CA GLN A 91 -9.12 -2.62 -5.63
C GLN A 91 -7.71 -3.13 -5.29
N LEU A 92 -7.57 -3.85 -4.18
CA LEU A 92 -6.28 -4.32 -3.66
C LEU A 92 -5.84 -5.68 -4.26
N ALA A 93 -6.78 -6.48 -4.76
CA ALA A 93 -6.52 -7.83 -5.26
C ALA A 93 -5.88 -7.80 -6.66
N ALA A 94 -4.90 -8.68 -6.88
CA ALA A 94 -4.19 -8.79 -8.16
C ALA A 94 -4.69 -9.95 -9.05
N CYS A 95 -5.43 -10.90 -8.47
CA CYS A 95 -5.81 -12.13 -9.15
C CYS A 95 -7.34 -12.28 -9.13
N PHE A 96 -7.90 -12.55 -10.30
CA PHE A 96 -9.33 -12.78 -10.49
C PHE A 96 -9.50 -14.02 -11.38
N VAL A 97 -10.51 -14.82 -11.06
CA VAL A 97 -10.96 -15.92 -11.91
C VAL A 97 -12.42 -15.64 -12.21
N LEU A 98 -12.76 -15.60 -13.50
CA LEU A 98 -14.11 -15.36 -13.97
C LEU A 98 -14.63 -16.61 -14.67
N PRO A 99 -15.84 -17.11 -14.35
CA PRO A 99 -16.44 -18.19 -15.10
C PRO A 99 -16.84 -17.70 -16.50
N ILE A 100 -16.66 -18.56 -17.49
CA ILE A 100 -17.18 -18.33 -18.86
C ILE A 100 -18.24 -19.40 -19.12
N SER A 101 -19.51 -18.96 -19.18
CA SER A 101 -20.63 -19.81 -19.57
C SER A 101 -20.69 -19.96 -21.08
N ASP A 102 -21.14 -21.12 -21.55
CA ASP A 102 -21.39 -21.37 -22.97
C ASP A 102 -22.73 -20.73 -23.40
N SER A 103 -22.77 -19.39 -23.44
CA SER A 103 -23.89 -18.57 -23.93
C SER A 103 -23.34 -17.28 -24.52
N ILE A 104 -23.93 -16.83 -25.63
CA ILE A 104 -23.76 -15.48 -26.19
C ILE A 104 -24.55 -14.48 -25.33
#